data_AF-A0A1F9I124-F1
#
_entry.id   AF-A0A1F9I124-F1
#
_cell.length_a   1.000
_cell.length_b   1.000
_cell.length_c   1.000
_cell.angle_alpha   90.00
_cell.angle_beta   90.00
_cell.angle_gamma   90.00
#
_symmetry.space_group_name_H-M   'P 1'
#
loop_
_entity.id
_entity.type
_entity.pdbx_description
1 polymer ?
#
loop_
_entity_poly.entity_id
_entity_poly.type
_entity_poly.pdbx_seq_one_letter_code
_entity_poly.pdbx_strand_id
1 'polypeptide(L)'
;RIGLIFNDGKILRQKIVPVGNNRGSQSIIKLLVNNINNPPNPPLKILGIGIGAPGIADFERGTIIRSPHYPGWHNFKLRDELSLACGLPVVLDNDANVIAAGELWRGAGRGIKNFIMITLGTGIGGGIVICGDVFHGDDGFAGEIGHMVQQFDGIKCDCGGKGCWETVVSIEGLKRWSGGKFGPKALSERALKGDDFAKGVWKEFGAHLGAGIASLVNITGIHTVIIGGGISNAWRFFISEAKKEIGRRTYKETAKRIVLKQATLGDSAGILGAAWNVFSKNG
;
A
#
# COMPACT_ATOMS: atom_id res chain seq x y z
N ARG A 1 -11.41 -6.36 1.42
CA ARG A 1 -11.85 -6.88 0.10
C ARG A 1 -11.59 -8.38 0.11
N ILE A 2 -12.40 -9.19 -0.59
CA ILE A 2 -12.22 -10.65 -0.63
C ILE A 2 -12.23 -11.07 -2.10
N GLY A 3 -11.31 -11.97 -2.48
CA GLY A 3 -11.21 -12.49 -3.83
C GLY A 3 -10.92 -13.98 -3.85
N LEU A 4 -11.46 -14.68 -4.85
CA LEU A 4 -11.10 -16.05 -5.19
C LEU A 4 -10.34 -16.01 -6.51
N ILE A 5 -9.09 -16.48 -6.49
CA ILE A 5 -8.10 -16.20 -7.55
C ILE A 5 -7.41 -17.52 -7.93
N PHE A 6 -7.25 -17.75 -9.22
CA PHE A 6 -6.51 -18.88 -9.77
C PHE A 6 -4.99 -18.65 -9.70
N ASN A 7 -4.20 -19.73 -9.77
CA ASN A 7 -2.73 -19.67 -9.77
C ASN A 7 -2.13 -18.95 -11.00
N ASP A 8 -2.92 -18.72 -12.04
CA ASP A 8 -2.56 -17.90 -13.19
C ASP A 8 -2.89 -16.40 -12.98
N GLY A 9 -3.49 -16.03 -11.84
CA GLY A 9 -3.88 -14.66 -11.51
C GLY A 9 -5.26 -14.24 -12.03
N LYS A 10 -6.00 -15.14 -12.67
CA LYS A 10 -7.39 -14.86 -13.06
C LYS A 10 -8.27 -14.77 -11.82
N ILE A 11 -8.98 -13.64 -11.68
CA ILE A 11 -9.94 -13.41 -10.60
C ILE A 11 -11.25 -14.11 -10.97
N LEU A 12 -11.63 -15.14 -10.21
CA LEU A 12 -12.91 -15.85 -10.39
C LEU A 12 -14.05 -15.09 -9.73
N ARG A 13 -13.82 -14.53 -8.54
CA ARG A 13 -14.80 -13.75 -7.79
C ARG A 13 -14.09 -12.66 -7.01
N GLN A 14 -14.69 -11.49 -6.94
CA GLN A 14 -14.24 -10.39 -6.09
C GLN A 14 -15.46 -9.72 -5.44
N LYS A 15 -15.34 -9.41 -4.15
CA LYS A 15 -16.39 -8.73 -3.40
C LYS A 15 -15.79 -7.72 -2.43
N ILE A 16 -16.47 -6.58 -2.29
CA ILE A 16 -16.25 -5.62 -1.22
C ILE A 16 -17.30 -5.92 -0.14
N VAL A 17 -16.85 -6.21 1.06
CA VAL A 17 -17.73 -6.44 2.22
C VAL A 17 -17.53 -5.26 3.18
N PRO A 18 -18.55 -4.44 3.42
CA PRO A 18 -18.48 -3.39 4.44
C PRO A 18 -18.25 -4.01 5.81
N VAL A 19 -17.26 -3.50 6.54
CA VAL A 19 -16.97 -3.92 7.92
C VAL A 19 -17.88 -3.20 8.93
N GLY A 20 -18.35 -2.00 8.58
CA GLY A 20 -19.17 -1.17 9.46
C GLY A 20 -18.46 -0.79 10.76
N ASN A 21 -19.23 -0.71 11.85
CA ASN A 21 -18.72 -0.38 13.19
C ASN A 21 -18.15 -1.60 13.93
N ASN A 22 -18.38 -2.82 13.43
CA ASN A 22 -18.02 -4.05 14.12
C ASN A 22 -16.61 -4.52 13.73
N ARG A 23 -15.60 -3.76 14.16
CA ARG A 23 -14.18 -3.94 13.79
C ARG A 23 -13.38 -4.80 14.76
N GLY A 24 -14.03 -5.42 15.76
CA GLY A 24 -13.37 -6.31 16.71
C GLY A 24 -12.77 -7.55 16.05
N SER A 25 -11.70 -8.10 16.62
CA SER A 25 -10.99 -9.29 16.11
C SER A 25 -11.95 -10.45 15.78
N GLN A 26 -12.78 -10.85 16.74
CA GLN A 26 -13.75 -11.94 16.57
C GLN A 26 -14.81 -11.65 15.51
N SER A 27 -15.27 -10.40 15.42
CA SER A 27 -16.25 -9.98 14.42
C SER A 27 -15.67 -10.04 13.01
N ILE A 28 -14.39 -9.68 12.86
CA ILE A 28 -13.68 -9.80 11.58
C ILE A 28 -13.48 -11.26 11.18
N ILE A 29 -13.06 -12.13 12.10
CA ILE A 29 -12.93 -13.56 11.80
C ILE A 29 -14.26 -14.13 11.31
N LYS A 30 -15.36 -13.88 12.03
CA LYS A 30 -16.70 -14.34 11.61
C LYS A 30 -17.08 -13.80 10.22
N LEU A 31 -16.80 -12.53 9.95
CA LEU A 31 -17.06 -11.92 8.65
C LEU A 31 -16.25 -12.59 7.52
N LEU A 32 -14.97 -12.86 7.75
CA LEU A 32 -14.10 -13.53 6.78
C LEU A 32 -14.58 -14.96 6.53
N VAL A 33 -14.78 -15.75 7.59
CA VAL A 33 -15.24 -17.14 7.52
C VAL A 33 -16.57 -17.26 6.75
N ASN A 34 -17.54 -16.40 7.05
CA ASN A 34 -18.84 -16.39 6.35
C ASN A 34 -18.73 -16.10 4.85
N ASN A 35 -17.69 -15.38 4.41
CA ASN A 35 -17.48 -15.10 2.98
C ASN A 35 -16.54 -16.12 2.31
N ILE A 36 -15.71 -16.83 3.08
CA ILE A 36 -14.79 -17.89 2.58
C ILE A 36 -15.52 -19.23 2.45
N ASN A 37 -16.36 -19.60 3.41
CA ASN A 37 -17.07 -20.90 3.45
C ASN A 37 -18.22 -21.04 2.43
N ASN A 38 -18.26 -20.18 1.41
CA ASN A 38 -19.18 -20.29 0.28
C ASN A 38 -18.42 -20.83 -0.95
N PRO A 39 -18.24 -22.17 -1.07
CA PRO A 39 -17.41 -22.76 -2.10
C PRO A 39 -17.92 -22.43 -3.52
N PRO A 40 -17.01 -22.32 -4.50
CA PRO A 40 -17.41 -22.17 -5.90
C PRO A 40 -18.12 -23.42 -6.41
N ASN A 41 -18.99 -23.25 -7.41
CA ASN A 41 -19.60 -24.33 -8.17
C ASN A 41 -19.17 -24.19 -9.65
N PRO A 42 -18.49 -25.17 -10.27
CA PRO A 42 -18.09 -26.48 -9.71
C PRO A 42 -17.06 -26.37 -8.57
N PRO A 43 -16.92 -27.41 -7.73
CA PRO A 43 -15.96 -27.43 -6.63
C PRO A 43 -14.53 -27.22 -7.12
N LEU A 44 -13.78 -26.33 -6.47
CA LEU A 44 -12.37 -26.09 -6.74
C LEU A 44 -11.54 -26.45 -5.50
N LYS A 45 -10.32 -26.97 -5.72
CA LYS A 45 -9.35 -27.17 -4.65
C LYS A 45 -8.83 -25.81 -4.18
N ILE A 46 -9.09 -25.46 -2.92
CA ILE A 46 -8.57 -24.25 -2.29
C ILE A 46 -7.20 -24.58 -1.67
N LEU A 47 -6.15 -23.87 -2.09
CA LEU A 47 -4.78 -24.10 -1.59
C LEU A 47 -4.49 -23.39 -0.27
N GLY A 48 -5.16 -22.26 -0.01
CA GLY A 48 -4.96 -21.47 1.21
C GLY A 48 -5.62 -20.09 1.12
N ILE A 49 -5.41 -19.29 2.15
CA ILE A 49 -5.93 -17.92 2.28
C ILE A 49 -4.75 -16.97 2.43
N GLY A 50 -4.67 -15.98 1.55
CA GLY A 50 -3.79 -14.84 1.74
C GLY A 50 -4.55 -13.68 2.35
N ILE A 51 -3.93 -12.94 3.27
CA ILE A 51 -4.53 -11.76 3.88
C ILE A 51 -3.52 -10.63 4.00
N GLY A 52 -3.87 -9.47 3.43
CA GLY A 52 -3.24 -8.19 3.74
C GLY A 52 -4.03 -7.49 4.84
N ALA A 53 -3.35 -7.13 5.92
CA ALA A 53 -3.97 -6.52 7.09
C ALA A 53 -3.41 -5.13 7.37
N PRO A 54 -4.25 -4.19 7.84
CA PRO A 54 -3.78 -2.86 8.21
C PRO A 54 -3.08 -2.88 9.57
N GLY A 55 -2.01 -2.10 9.66
CA GLY A 55 -1.20 -1.97 10.87
C GLY A 55 0.05 -2.83 10.81
N ILE A 56 0.66 -2.96 11.98
CA ILE A 56 1.94 -3.64 12.15
C ILE A 56 1.68 -5.15 12.24
N ALA A 57 2.20 -5.89 11.26
CA ALA A 57 2.06 -7.34 11.17
C ALA A 57 3.42 -8.02 11.35
N ASP A 58 3.50 -8.93 12.31
CA ASP A 58 4.56 -9.92 12.39
C ASP A 58 4.21 -11.06 11.43
N PHE A 59 4.87 -11.05 10.27
CA PHE A 59 4.66 -12.01 9.19
C PHE A 59 4.99 -13.44 9.62
N GLU A 60 6.09 -13.62 10.35
CA GLU A 60 6.58 -14.95 10.76
C GLU A 60 5.63 -15.59 11.78
N ARG A 61 5.20 -14.80 12.78
CA ARG A 61 4.26 -15.26 13.81
C ARG A 61 2.80 -15.19 13.36
N GLY A 62 2.50 -14.59 12.22
CA GLY A 62 1.12 -14.45 11.73
C GLY A 62 0.24 -13.60 12.67
N THR A 63 0.82 -12.60 13.32
CA THR A 63 0.20 -11.81 14.39
C THR A 63 0.14 -10.34 14.00
N ILE A 64 -1.00 -9.69 14.25
CA ILE A 64 -1.09 -8.23 14.22
C ILE A 64 -0.65 -7.68 15.57
N ILE A 65 0.51 -7.04 15.62
CA ILE A 65 1.06 -6.43 16.83
C ILE A 65 0.14 -5.29 17.29
N ARG A 66 -0.23 -4.42 16.35
CA ARG A 66 -1.11 -3.27 16.60
C ARG A 66 -1.77 -2.78 15.32
N SER A 67 -3.06 -2.44 15.39
CA SER A 67 -3.77 -1.75 14.31
C SER A 67 -4.53 -0.52 14.84
N PRO A 68 -4.24 0.71 14.37
CA PRO A 68 -4.76 1.94 14.95
C PRO A 68 -6.28 2.15 14.76
N HIS A 69 -6.90 1.45 13.79
CA HIS A 69 -8.32 1.62 13.45
C HIS A 69 -9.20 0.40 13.72
N TYR A 70 -8.63 -0.64 14.33
CA TYR A 70 -9.30 -1.91 14.62
C TYR A 70 -9.20 -2.22 16.13
N PRO A 71 -10.26 -1.91 16.91
CA PRO A 71 -10.28 -2.18 18.34
C PRO A 71 -10.06 -3.67 18.64
N GLY A 72 -9.23 -3.97 19.64
CA GLY A 72 -8.89 -5.34 20.03
C GLY A 72 -7.86 -6.03 19.13
N TRP A 73 -7.29 -5.33 18.15
CA TRP A 73 -6.18 -5.83 17.33
C TRP A 73 -4.84 -5.49 17.99
N HIS A 74 -4.60 -6.08 19.15
CA HIS A 74 -3.33 -6.00 19.86
C HIS A 74 -2.82 -7.41 20.13
N ASN A 75 -1.63 -7.74 19.61
CA ASN A 75 -1.09 -9.10 19.60
C ASN A 75 -2.10 -10.16 19.12
N PHE A 76 -2.88 -9.80 18.10
CA PHE A 76 -3.97 -10.61 17.59
C PHE A 76 -3.43 -11.66 16.61
N LYS A 77 -3.54 -12.95 16.96
CA LYS A 77 -3.08 -14.10 16.17
C LYS A 77 -4.00 -14.40 14.97
N LEU A 78 -4.16 -13.41 14.10
CA LEU A 78 -5.10 -13.43 12.97
C LEU A 78 -4.89 -14.66 12.07
N ARG A 79 -3.64 -15.03 11.78
CA ARG A 79 -3.34 -16.19 10.94
C ARG A 79 -3.90 -17.47 11.55
N ASP A 80 -3.56 -17.73 12.82
CA ASP A 80 -3.87 -18.98 13.50
C ASP A 80 -5.38 -19.09 13.76
N GLU A 81 -6.04 -18.01 14.19
CA GLU A 81 -7.49 -17.99 14.40
C GLU A 81 -8.27 -18.20 13.10
N LEU A 82 -7.85 -17.56 12.00
CA LEU A 82 -8.49 -17.73 10.70
C LEU A 82 -8.21 -19.12 10.11
N SER A 83 -7.00 -19.63 10.30
CA SER A 83 -6.61 -20.97 9.83
C SER A 83 -7.43 -22.05 10.53
N LEU A 84 -7.57 -21.96 11.85
CA LEU A 84 -8.40 -22.86 12.63
C LEU A 84 -9.88 -22.80 12.20
N ALA A 85 -10.41 -21.59 11.99
CA ALA A 85 -11.82 -21.41 11.65
C ALA A 85 -12.17 -21.86 10.22
N CYS A 86 -11.22 -21.81 9.28
CA CYS A 86 -11.43 -22.20 7.88
C CYS A 86 -10.89 -23.61 7.54
N GLY A 87 -10.04 -24.20 8.39
CA GLY A 87 -9.35 -25.45 8.09
C GLY A 87 -8.37 -25.33 6.92
N LEU A 88 -7.82 -24.14 6.67
CA LEU A 88 -6.96 -23.83 5.53
C LEU A 88 -5.65 -23.17 5.98
N PRO A 89 -4.53 -23.39 5.27
CA PRO A 89 -3.31 -22.61 5.48
C PRO A 89 -3.57 -21.12 5.25
N VAL A 90 -3.03 -20.27 6.12
CA VAL A 90 -3.18 -18.81 6.02
C VAL A 90 -1.80 -18.16 5.92
N VAL A 91 -1.64 -17.22 4.99
CA VAL A 91 -0.47 -16.34 4.89
C VAL A 91 -0.91 -14.91 5.18
N LEU A 92 -0.32 -14.30 6.20
CA LEU A 92 -0.60 -12.94 6.62
C LEU A 92 0.55 -12.03 6.20
N ASP A 93 0.23 -10.82 5.73
CA ASP A 93 1.20 -9.75 5.50
C ASP A 93 0.53 -8.37 5.70
N ASN A 94 1.32 -7.30 5.69
CA ASN A 94 0.86 -5.92 5.71
C ASN A 94 0.16 -5.55 4.36
N ASP A 95 -0.75 -4.58 4.40
CA ASP A 95 -1.53 -4.14 3.24
C ASP A 95 -0.69 -3.55 2.09
N ALA A 96 0.34 -2.75 2.38
CA ALA A 96 1.27 -2.22 1.38
C ALA A 96 2.16 -3.31 0.78
N ASN A 97 2.61 -4.28 1.60
CA ASN A 97 3.37 -5.44 1.14
C ASN A 97 2.56 -6.31 0.19
N VAL A 98 1.31 -6.65 0.52
CA VAL A 98 0.47 -7.42 -0.43
C VAL A 98 0.17 -6.62 -1.69
N ILE A 99 0.07 -5.30 -1.63
CA ILE A 99 -0.09 -4.49 -2.85
C ILE A 99 1.17 -4.58 -3.72
N ALA A 100 2.36 -4.51 -3.11
CA ALA A 100 3.64 -4.68 -3.82
C ALA A 100 3.75 -6.07 -4.45
N ALA A 101 3.40 -7.13 -3.71
CA ALA A 101 3.33 -8.51 -4.20
C ALA A 101 2.38 -8.66 -5.39
N GLY A 102 1.22 -7.99 -5.35
CA GLY A 102 0.27 -7.97 -6.47
C GLY A 102 0.87 -7.34 -7.71
N GLU A 103 1.46 -6.15 -7.57
CA GLU A 103 2.10 -5.43 -8.68
C GLU A 103 3.32 -6.16 -9.24
N LEU A 104 4.08 -6.87 -8.39
CA LEU A 104 5.15 -7.78 -8.80
C LEU A 104 4.62 -8.93 -9.66
N TRP A 105 3.51 -9.55 -9.25
CA TRP A 105 2.99 -10.74 -9.91
C TRP A 105 2.24 -10.45 -11.22
N ARG A 106 1.33 -9.47 -11.20
CA ARG A 106 0.40 -9.20 -12.31
C ARG A 106 0.32 -7.73 -12.73
N GLY A 107 1.08 -6.84 -12.10
CA GLY A 107 1.00 -5.40 -12.35
C GLY A 107 2.25 -4.79 -12.99
N ALA A 108 2.50 -3.53 -12.65
CA ALA A 108 3.57 -2.69 -13.19
C ALA A 108 5.00 -3.17 -12.80
N GLY A 109 5.08 -4.04 -11.79
CA GLY A 109 6.31 -4.66 -11.28
C GLY A 109 6.68 -5.97 -11.97
N ARG A 110 5.84 -6.49 -12.87
CA ARG A 110 6.11 -7.76 -13.57
C ARG A 110 7.45 -7.73 -14.31
N GLY A 111 8.31 -8.70 -14.02
CA GLY A 111 9.65 -8.81 -14.59
C GLY A 111 10.70 -7.87 -13.97
N ILE A 112 10.33 -7.07 -12.96
CA ILE A 112 11.23 -6.17 -12.25
C ILE A 112 11.63 -6.81 -10.92
N LYS A 113 12.93 -7.03 -10.72
CA LYS A 113 13.45 -7.67 -9.51
C LYS A 113 13.51 -6.74 -8.30
N ASN A 114 13.72 -5.44 -8.53
CA ASN A 114 13.88 -4.47 -7.46
C ASN A 114 13.00 -3.24 -7.73
N PHE A 115 12.03 -2.97 -6.86
CA PHE A 115 11.23 -1.75 -6.91
C PHE A 115 10.68 -1.38 -5.54
N ILE A 116 10.34 -0.11 -5.37
CA ILE A 116 9.61 0.38 -4.21
C ILE A 116 8.17 0.65 -4.63
N MET A 117 7.22 0.05 -3.93
CA MET A 117 5.80 0.36 -4.02
C MET A 117 5.47 1.49 -3.04
N ILE A 118 4.75 2.50 -3.52
CA ILE A 118 4.19 3.58 -2.70
C ILE A 118 2.68 3.60 -2.91
N THR A 119 1.90 3.48 -1.84
CA THR A 119 0.43 3.59 -1.89
C THR A 119 0.00 4.94 -1.32
N LEU A 120 -0.61 5.77 -2.16
CA LEU A 120 -1.05 7.12 -1.79
C LEU A 120 -2.57 7.14 -1.54
N GLY A 121 -2.97 7.29 -0.28
CA GLY A 121 -4.37 7.26 0.14
C GLY A 121 -4.62 8.12 1.37
N THR A 122 -5.39 7.60 2.31
CA THR A 122 -5.58 8.23 3.63
C THR A 122 -4.23 8.50 4.31
N GLY A 123 -3.29 7.59 4.13
CA GLY A 123 -1.89 7.69 4.52
C GLY A 123 -0.93 7.39 3.38
N ILE A 124 0.31 7.05 3.73
CA ILE A 124 1.34 6.54 2.80
C ILE A 124 1.78 5.15 3.27
N GLY A 125 1.48 4.13 2.46
CA GLY A 125 2.07 2.81 2.65
C GLY A 125 3.28 2.59 1.75
N GLY A 126 4.20 1.75 2.19
CA GLY A 126 5.37 1.33 1.42
C GLY A 126 5.53 -0.17 1.41
N GLY A 127 5.92 -0.71 0.26
CA GLY A 127 6.39 -2.09 0.14
C GLY A 127 7.68 -2.10 -0.67
N ILE A 128 8.69 -2.83 -0.20
CA ILE A 128 9.99 -2.90 -0.88
C ILE A 128 10.11 -4.28 -1.50
N VAL A 129 10.43 -4.37 -2.78
CA VAL A 129 10.72 -5.65 -3.45
C VAL A 129 12.20 -5.69 -3.80
N ILE A 130 12.89 -6.75 -3.38
CA ILE A 130 14.30 -7.01 -3.63
C ILE A 130 14.43 -8.43 -4.16
N CYS A 131 15.21 -8.61 -5.23
CA CYS A 131 15.42 -9.91 -5.86
C CYS A 131 14.13 -10.65 -6.28
N GLY A 132 13.04 -9.92 -6.51
CA GLY A 132 11.74 -10.49 -6.89
C GLY A 132 10.92 -11.02 -5.71
N ASP A 133 11.26 -10.65 -4.48
CA ASP A 133 10.46 -10.95 -3.28
C ASP A 133 10.24 -9.68 -2.45
N VAL A 134 9.17 -9.66 -1.66
CA VAL A 134 8.91 -8.57 -0.72
C VAL A 134 9.94 -8.63 0.41
N PHE A 135 10.58 -7.51 0.69
CA PHE A 135 11.53 -7.36 1.77
C PHE A 135 10.80 -6.93 3.05
N HIS A 136 10.77 -7.82 4.04
CA HIS A 136 10.08 -7.61 5.32
C HIS A 136 10.95 -6.97 6.42
N GLY A 137 12.28 -6.93 6.25
CA GLY A 137 13.20 -6.53 7.32
C GLY A 137 13.35 -7.61 8.40
N ASP A 138 13.86 -7.23 9.56
CA ASP A 138 14.16 -8.18 10.65
C ASP A 138 12.88 -8.68 11.38
N ASP A 139 11.84 -7.85 11.41
CA ASP A 139 10.63 -8.07 12.22
C ASP A 139 9.31 -7.78 11.48
N GLY A 140 9.36 -7.58 10.16
CA GLY A 140 8.18 -7.29 9.34
C GLY A 140 7.87 -5.80 9.13
N PHE A 141 8.70 -4.90 9.65
CA PHE A 141 8.48 -3.44 9.63
C PHE A 141 9.20 -2.70 8.49
N ALA A 142 9.87 -3.42 7.58
CA ALA A 142 10.43 -2.76 6.41
C ALA A 142 9.32 -2.12 5.57
N GLY A 143 9.58 -0.91 5.05
CA GLY A 143 8.62 -0.22 4.18
C GLY A 143 7.66 0.73 4.89
N GLU A 144 7.85 1.04 6.18
CA GLU A 144 7.14 2.11 6.92
C GLU A 144 7.55 3.54 6.46
N ILE A 145 7.61 3.74 5.14
CA ILE A 145 8.12 4.94 4.48
C ILE A 145 7.27 6.18 4.79
N GLY A 146 5.97 6.00 5.09
CA GLY A 146 5.09 7.08 5.50
C GLY A 146 5.57 7.78 6.77
N HIS A 147 6.35 7.09 7.61
CA HIS A 147 6.85 7.60 8.87
C HIS A 147 8.29 8.16 8.79
N MET A 148 8.92 8.16 7.61
CA MET A 148 10.17 8.89 7.40
C MET A 148 10.01 10.36 7.79
N VAL A 149 11.02 10.91 8.45
CA VAL A 149 11.03 12.32 8.85
C VAL A 149 11.22 13.19 7.62
N GLN A 150 10.14 13.86 7.20
CA GLN A 150 10.14 14.85 6.14
C GLN A 150 10.44 16.25 6.68
N GLN A 151 10.05 16.53 7.93
CA GLN A 151 10.29 17.80 8.61
C GLN A 151 10.56 17.53 10.11
N PHE A 152 11.76 17.86 10.60
CA PHE A 152 12.19 17.49 11.95
C PHE A 152 11.21 17.90 13.08
N ASP A 153 10.68 19.13 13.03
CA ASP A 153 9.65 19.60 13.98
C ASP A 153 8.34 19.93 13.24
N GLY A 154 7.95 19.03 12.35
CA GLY A 154 6.73 19.17 11.56
C GLY A 154 5.45 18.79 12.31
N ILE A 155 4.41 18.51 11.53
CA ILE A 155 3.07 18.16 12.01
C ILE A 155 3.10 16.86 12.82
N LYS A 156 2.38 16.81 13.94
CA LYS A 156 2.22 15.58 14.75
C LYS A 156 1.61 14.46 13.89
N CYS A 157 2.21 13.27 13.95
CA CYS A 157 1.72 12.07 13.27
C CYS A 157 1.06 11.11 14.27
N ASP A 158 0.13 10.29 13.79
CA ASP A 158 -0.58 9.29 14.59
C ASP A 158 0.33 8.16 15.08
N CYS A 159 1.51 7.98 14.46
CA CYS A 159 2.54 7.06 14.95
C CYS A 159 3.17 7.53 16.28
N GLY A 160 2.93 8.78 16.70
CA GLY A 160 3.52 9.41 17.90
C GLY A 160 4.67 10.36 17.61
N GLY A 161 5.24 10.32 16.41
CA GLY A 161 6.30 11.22 15.96
C GLY A 161 5.81 12.57 15.44
N LYS A 162 6.74 13.34 14.84
CA LYS A 162 6.47 14.62 14.18
C LYS A 162 7.10 14.69 12.80
N GLY A 163 6.41 15.37 11.90
CA GLY A 163 6.78 15.66 10.52
C GLY A 163 7.10 14.43 9.69
N CYS A 164 6.36 13.35 9.91
CA CYS A 164 6.36 12.18 9.04
C CYS A 164 5.92 12.56 7.62
N TRP A 165 6.48 11.89 6.62
CA TRP A 165 6.16 12.12 5.20
C TRP A 165 4.66 12.02 4.89
N GLU A 166 3.98 11.08 5.54
CA GLU A 166 2.53 10.91 5.49
C GLU A 166 1.75 12.18 5.83
N THR A 167 2.24 13.00 6.74
CA THR A 167 1.54 14.21 7.17
C THR A 167 1.40 15.25 6.05
N VAL A 168 2.23 15.15 5.00
CA VAL A 168 2.26 16.10 3.88
C VAL A 168 1.97 15.46 2.52
N VAL A 169 2.20 14.15 2.34
CA VAL A 169 1.94 13.41 1.08
C VAL A 169 0.81 12.38 1.24
N SER A 170 -0.32 12.81 1.80
CA SER A 170 -1.55 12.00 1.95
C SER A 170 -2.80 12.80 1.57
N ILE A 171 -3.99 12.19 1.64
CA ILE A 171 -5.26 12.91 1.49
C ILE A 171 -5.35 14.06 2.51
N GLU A 172 -4.97 13.81 3.76
CA GLU A 172 -4.98 14.85 4.80
C GLU A 172 -3.89 15.89 4.58
N GLY A 173 -2.73 15.49 4.04
CA GLY A 173 -1.71 16.42 3.55
C GLY A 173 -2.25 17.37 2.48
N LEU A 174 -2.90 16.85 1.44
CA LEU A 174 -3.53 17.64 0.38
C LEU A 174 -4.61 18.60 0.90
N LYS A 175 -5.45 18.13 1.84
CA LYS A 175 -6.44 19.00 2.49
C LYS A 175 -5.76 20.14 3.23
N ARG A 176 -4.65 19.88 3.94
CA ARG A 176 -3.90 20.92 4.64
C ARG A 176 -3.33 21.96 3.67
N TRP A 177 -2.72 21.52 2.57
CA TRP A 177 -2.24 22.41 1.50
C TRP A 177 -3.36 23.22 0.86
N SER A 178 -4.58 22.68 0.79
CA SER A 178 -5.75 23.41 0.29
C SER A 178 -6.42 24.33 1.33
N GLY A 179 -5.82 24.51 2.51
CA GLY A 179 -6.40 25.30 3.60
C GLY A 179 -7.63 24.64 4.24
N GLY A 180 -7.71 23.32 4.20
CA GLY A 180 -8.81 22.51 4.73
C GLY A 180 -10.03 22.38 3.81
N LYS A 181 -9.97 22.94 2.59
CA LYS A 181 -11.16 23.13 1.75
C LYS A 181 -11.45 21.99 0.78
N PHE A 182 -10.41 21.37 0.23
CA PHE A 182 -10.55 20.48 -0.92
C PHE A 182 -9.76 19.19 -0.76
N GLY A 183 -10.41 18.07 -1.07
CA GLY A 183 -9.75 16.78 -1.24
C GLY A 183 -9.26 16.55 -2.68
N PRO A 184 -8.61 15.40 -2.95
CA PRO A 184 -7.97 15.11 -4.23
C PRO A 184 -8.87 15.27 -5.46
N LYS A 185 -10.12 14.80 -5.38
CA LYS A 185 -11.09 14.87 -6.49
C LYS A 185 -11.40 16.33 -6.86
N ALA A 186 -11.80 17.13 -5.88
CA ALA A 186 -12.11 18.54 -6.08
C ALA A 186 -10.90 19.34 -6.57
N LEU A 187 -9.70 19.09 -6.01
CA LEU A 187 -8.46 19.72 -6.48
C LEU A 187 -8.17 19.37 -7.94
N SER A 188 -8.33 18.11 -8.33
CA SER A 188 -8.12 17.66 -9.71
C SER A 188 -9.11 18.32 -10.68
N GLU A 189 -10.40 18.35 -10.33
CA GLU A 189 -11.44 18.99 -11.15
C GLU A 189 -11.19 20.49 -11.33
N ARG A 190 -10.73 21.19 -10.29
CA ARG A 190 -10.38 22.61 -10.35
C ARG A 190 -9.13 22.85 -11.19
N ALA A 191 -8.09 22.02 -11.02
CA ALA A 191 -6.86 22.10 -11.81
C ALA A 191 -7.13 21.89 -13.31
N LEU A 192 -8.04 20.98 -13.68
CA LEU A 192 -8.48 20.80 -15.08
C LEU A 192 -9.14 22.04 -15.66
N LYS A 193 -9.84 22.83 -14.84
CA LYS A 193 -10.47 24.11 -15.22
C LYS A 193 -9.49 25.29 -15.22
N GLY A 194 -8.20 25.04 -15.00
CA GLY A 194 -7.18 26.07 -15.03
C GLY A 194 -6.95 26.80 -13.70
N ASP A 195 -7.56 26.36 -12.59
CA ASP A 195 -7.36 26.98 -11.27
C ASP A 195 -5.91 26.87 -10.79
N ASP A 196 -5.22 28.01 -10.69
CA ASP A 196 -3.82 28.09 -10.30
C ASP A 196 -3.57 27.74 -8.84
N PHE A 197 -4.54 27.97 -7.94
CA PHE A 197 -4.44 27.51 -6.56
C PHE A 197 -4.41 25.98 -6.50
N ALA A 198 -5.33 25.32 -7.21
CA ALA A 198 -5.39 23.86 -7.24
C ALA A 198 -4.14 23.23 -7.89
N LYS A 199 -3.62 23.85 -8.97
CA LYS A 199 -2.33 23.45 -9.57
C LYS A 199 -1.17 23.64 -8.58
N GLY A 200 -1.15 24.75 -7.84
CA GLY A 200 -0.15 25.03 -6.82
C GLY A 200 -0.12 23.98 -5.71
N VAL A 201 -1.29 23.55 -5.23
CA VAL A 201 -1.41 22.46 -4.24
C VAL A 201 -0.83 21.15 -4.77
N TRP A 202 -1.15 20.78 -6.02
CA TRP A 202 -0.58 19.57 -6.63
C TRP A 202 0.92 19.67 -6.88
N LYS A 203 1.41 20.86 -7.20
CA LYS A 203 2.84 21.13 -7.33
C LYS A 203 3.55 20.89 -6.01
N GLU A 204 3.03 21.42 -4.89
CA GLU A 204 3.65 21.17 -3.58
C GLU A 204 3.58 19.71 -3.14
N PHE A 205 2.44 19.05 -3.39
CA PHE A 205 2.34 17.61 -3.18
C PHE A 205 3.42 16.85 -3.96
N GLY A 206 3.59 17.18 -5.25
CA GLY A 206 4.62 16.60 -6.11
C GLY A 206 6.03 16.85 -5.59
N ALA A 207 6.31 18.06 -5.10
CA ALA A 207 7.61 18.40 -4.56
C ALA A 207 7.97 17.55 -3.33
N HIS A 208 7.05 17.45 -2.36
CA HIS A 208 7.24 16.60 -1.18
C HIS A 208 7.31 15.11 -1.53
N LEU A 209 6.53 14.63 -2.50
CA LEU A 209 6.62 13.26 -2.99
C LEU A 209 8.00 12.99 -3.63
N GLY A 210 8.49 13.91 -4.46
CA GLY A 210 9.81 13.78 -5.08
C GLY A 210 10.94 13.76 -4.06
N ALA A 211 10.85 14.59 -3.01
CA ALA A 211 11.85 14.62 -1.94
C ALA A 211 11.95 13.30 -1.18
N GLY A 212 10.83 12.70 -0.78
CA GLY A 212 10.86 11.40 -0.09
C GLY A 212 11.32 10.26 -1.01
N ILE A 213 10.91 10.26 -2.29
CA ILE A 213 11.42 9.29 -3.27
C ILE A 213 12.94 9.42 -3.43
N ALA A 214 13.49 10.64 -3.50
CA ALA A 214 14.93 10.85 -3.60
C ALA A 214 15.69 10.23 -2.41
N SER A 215 15.18 10.43 -1.18
CA SER A 215 15.76 9.81 0.01
C SER A 215 15.75 8.28 -0.07
N LEU A 216 14.61 7.69 -0.46
CA LEU A 216 14.50 6.24 -0.62
C LEU A 216 15.48 5.69 -1.66
N VAL A 217 15.62 6.36 -2.81
CA VAL A 217 16.57 5.96 -3.86
C VAL A 217 18.01 6.09 -3.37
N ASN A 218 18.36 7.17 -2.67
CA ASN A 218 19.70 7.37 -2.13
C ASN A 218 20.08 6.31 -1.08
N ILE A 219 19.11 5.84 -0.28
CA ILE A 219 19.33 4.82 0.75
C ILE A 219 19.42 3.41 0.14
N THR A 220 18.52 3.08 -0.80
CA THR A 220 18.33 1.70 -1.26
C THR A 220 19.06 1.38 -2.56
N GLY A 221 19.39 2.38 -3.38
CA GLY A 221 19.86 2.19 -4.75
C GLY A 221 18.79 1.63 -5.70
N ILE A 222 17.53 1.51 -5.27
CA ILE A 222 16.44 1.00 -6.10
C ILE A 222 15.90 2.13 -6.97
N HIS A 223 16.05 2.00 -8.29
CA HIS A 223 15.66 3.04 -9.24
C HIS A 223 14.21 2.95 -9.75
N THR A 224 13.52 1.82 -9.56
CA THR A 224 12.11 1.71 -9.98
C THR A 224 11.20 2.02 -8.79
N VAL A 225 10.31 2.98 -8.96
CA VAL A 225 9.28 3.30 -7.97
C VAL A 225 7.90 3.19 -8.63
N ILE A 226 7.05 2.35 -8.06
CA ILE A 226 5.68 2.13 -8.50
C ILE A 226 4.75 2.84 -7.53
N ILE A 227 3.89 3.71 -8.04
CA ILE A 227 3.02 4.55 -7.23
C ILE A 227 1.57 4.19 -7.54
N GLY A 228 0.83 3.79 -6.52
CA GLY A 228 -0.58 3.45 -6.59
C GLY A 228 -1.40 4.20 -5.56
N GLY A 229 -2.62 3.69 -5.31
CA GLY A 229 -3.57 4.32 -4.40
C GLY A 229 -4.42 5.40 -5.07
N GLY A 230 -5.44 5.87 -4.35
CA GLY A 230 -6.47 6.77 -4.88
C GLY A 230 -5.93 8.09 -5.41
N ILE A 231 -4.85 8.62 -4.80
CA ILE A 231 -4.23 9.88 -5.25
C ILE A 231 -3.49 9.70 -6.58
N SER A 232 -3.00 8.50 -6.89
CA SER A 232 -2.27 8.26 -8.16
C SER A 232 -3.11 8.56 -9.41
N ASN A 233 -4.44 8.56 -9.30
CA ASN A 233 -5.34 8.98 -10.39
C ASN A 233 -5.13 10.45 -10.82
N ALA A 234 -4.54 11.27 -9.95
CA ALA A 234 -4.15 12.65 -10.22
C ALA A 234 -2.71 12.78 -10.80
N TRP A 235 -2.10 11.68 -11.26
CA TRP A 235 -0.72 11.57 -11.74
C TRP A 235 -0.21 12.79 -12.52
N ARG A 236 -0.98 13.25 -13.50
CA ARG A 236 -0.62 14.35 -14.41
C ARG A 236 -0.33 15.68 -13.71
N PHE A 237 -0.84 15.90 -12.51
CA PHE A 237 -0.72 17.17 -11.82
C PHE A 237 0.54 17.28 -10.96
N PHE A 238 1.08 16.16 -10.48
CA PHE A 238 2.18 16.18 -9.50
C PHE A 238 3.46 15.50 -10.00
N ILE A 239 3.37 14.58 -10.97
CA ILE A 239 4.52 13.73 -11.34
C ILE A 239 5.69 14.53 -11.92
N SER A 240 5.40 15.60 -12.67
CA SER A 240 6.43 16.44 -13.27
C SER A 240 7.25 17.16 -12.21
N GLU A 241 6.60 17.65 -11.14
CA GLU A 241 7.28 18.28 -10.02
C GLU A 241 8.05 17.26 -9.18
N ALA A 242 7.48 16.07 -8.95
CA ALA A 242 8.18 14.99 -8.27
C ALA A 242 9.49 14.62 -8.98
N LYS A 243 9.47 14.51 -10.32
CA LYS A 243 10.68 14.27 -11.12
C LYS A 243 11.72 15.39 -10.99
N LYS A 244 11.30 16.65 -10.95
CA LYS A 244 12.22 17.79 -10.74
C LYS A 244 12.88 17.72 -9.36
N GLU A 245 12.11 17.46 -8.31
CA GLU A 245 12.66 17.36 -6.95
C GLU A 245 13.59 16.16 -6.79
N ILE A 246 13.26 15.02 -7.41
CA ILE A 246 14.17 13.86 -7.48
C ILE A 246 15.50 14.27 -8.12
N GLY A 247 15.46 14.96 -9.27
CA GLY A 247 16.66 15.41 -9.96
C GLY A 247 17.50 16.43 -9.18
N ARG A 248 16.87 17.22 -8.29
CA ARG A 248 17.57 18.18 -7.41
C ARG A 248 18.25 17.50 -6.21
N ARG A 249 17.75 16.35 -5.79
CA ARG A 249 18.10 15.70 -4.50
C ARG A 249 18.85 14.37 -4.65
N THR A 250 19.15 13.98 -5.89
CA THR A 250 19.96 12.81 -6.22
C THR A 250 21.11 13.22 -7.12
N TYR A 251 22.15 12.39 -7.23
CA TYR A 251 23.18 12.57 -8.25
C TYR A 251 22.57 12.52 -9.65
N LYS A 252 23.12 13.29 -10.60
CA LYS A 252 22.58 13.37 -11.98
C LYS A 252 22.56 12.00 -12.66
N GLU A 253 23.53 11.16 -12.36
CA GLU A 253 23.69 9.79 -12.84
C GLU A 253 22.59 8.88 -12.31
N THR A 254 22.23 9.03 -11.03
CA THR A 254 21.12 8.33 -10.38
C THR A 254 19.79 8.81 -10.94
N ALA A 255 19.58 10.12 -11.03
CA ALA A 255 18.35 10.72 -11.54
C ALA A 255 17.94 10.19 -12.92
N LYS A 256 18.91 10.00 -13.82
CA LYS A 256 18.70 9.44 -15.18
C LYS A 256 18.20 8.00 -15.18
N ARG A 257 18.45 7.24 -14.11
CA ARG A 257 18.07 5.82 -13.98
C ARG A 257 16.73 5.64 -13.31
N ILE A 258 16.23 6.64 -12.59
CA ILE A 258 14.99 6.54 -11.84
C ILE A 258 13.79 6.45 -12.79
N VAL A 259 13.00 5.40 -12.61
CA VAL A 259 11.76 5.15 -13.36
C VAL A 259 10.59 5.20 -12.40
N LEU A 260 9.73 6.19 -12.58
CA LEU A 260 8.45 6.28 -11.89
C LEU A 260 7.36 5.63 -12.75
N LYS A 261 6.67 4.62 -12.21
CA LYS A 261 5.54 3.96 -12.84
C LYS A 261 4.28 4.18 -12.02
N GLN A 262 3.13 4.26 -12.71
CA GLN A 262 1.85 4.16 -12.05
C GLN A 262 1.48 2.68 -11.90
N ALA A 263 0.96 2.29 -10.73
CA ALA A 263 0.42 0.96 -10.47
C ALA A 263 -0.74 0.66 -11.42
N THR A 264 -0.89 -0.60 -11.85
CA THR A 264 -1.88 -0.96 -12.89
C THR A 264 -3.05 -1.81 -12.37
N LEU A 265 -2.93 -2.43 -11.20
CA LEU A 265 -3.96 -3.34 -10.68
C LEU A 265 -5.06 -2.62 -9.88
N GLY A 266 -4.81 -1.37 -9.50
CA GLY A 266 -5.74 -0.54 -8.74
C GLY A 266 -6.30 -1.27 -7.53
N ASP A 267 -7.63 -1.32 -7.46
CA ASP A 267 -8.41 -1.93 -6.37
C ASP A 267 -8.21 -3.44 -6.17
N SER A 268 -7.62 -4.12 -7.17
CA SER A 268 -7.37 -5.57 -7.14
C SER A 268 -5.95 -5.93 -6.71
N ALA A 269 -5.05 -4.95 -6.57
CA ALA A 269 -3.65 -5.21 -6.20
C ALA A 269 -3.52 -6.02 -4.91
N GLY A 270 -4.23 -5.61 -3.85
CA GLY A 270 -4.14 -6.29 -2.55
C GLY A 270 -4.67 -7.73 -2.54
N ILE A 271 -5.76 -8.03 -3.27
CA ILE A 271 -6.27 -9.41 -3.34
C ILE A 271 -5.36 -10.29 -4.20
N LEU A 272 -4.78 -9.74 -5.28
CA LEU A 272 -3.85 -10.46 -6.14
C LEU A 272 -2.54 -10.78 -5.42
N GLY A 273 -1.99 -9.84 -4.66
CA GLY A 273 -0.77 -10.11 -3.90
C GLY A 273 -1.00 -10.99 -2.68
N ALA A 274 -2.15 -10.87 -2.02
CA ALA A 274 -2.55 -11.84 -1.00
C ALA A 274 -2.59 -13.26 -1.57
N ALA A 275 -3.20 -13.44 -2.75
CA ALA A 275 -3.17 -14.74 -3.44
C ALA A 275 -1.76 -15.17 -3.85
N TRP A 276 -0.93 -14.24 -4.35
CA TRP A 276 0.47 -14.51 -4.69
C TRP A 276 1.25 -15.06 -3.50
N ASN A 277 1.11 -14.46 -2.31
CA ASN A 277 1.78 -14.92 -1.09
C ASN A 277 1.41 -16.37 -0.70
N VAL A 278 0.26 -16.89 -1.14
CA VAL A 278 -0.11 -18.31 -1.00
C VAL A 278 0.57 -19.16 -2.07
N PHE A 279 0.59 -18.71 -3.32
CA PHE A 279 1.16 -19.48 -4.43
C PHE A 279 2.70 -19.53 -4.41
N SER A 280 3.37 -18.43 -4.04
CA SER A 280 4.82 -18.33 -3.99
C SER A 280 5.46 -19.15 -2.87
N LYS A 281 4.71 -19.48 -1.81
CA LYS A 281 5.17 -20.33 -0.70
C LYS A 281 4.91 -21.82 -0.90
N ASN A 282 4.09 -22.19 -1.89
CA ASN A 282 3.66 -23.57 -2.14
C ASN A 282 4.19 -24.14 -3.47
N GLY A 283 5.15 -23.47 -4.11
CA GLY A 283 5.83 -23.91 -5.33
C GLY A 283 7.33 -23.77 -5.19
#